data_AF-A0A7C5MR67-F1
#
_entry.id   AF-A0A7C5MR67-F1
#
_cell.length_a   1.000
_cell.length_b   1.000
_cell.length_c   1.000
_cell.angle_alpha   90.00
_cell.angle_beta   90.00
_cell.angle_gamma   90.00
#
_symmetry.space_group_name_H-M   'P 1'
#
loop_
_entity.id
_entity.type
_entity.pdbx_description
1 polymer ?
#
loop_
_entity_poly.entity_id
_entity_poly.type
_entity_poly.pdbx_seq_one_letter_code
_entity_poly.pdbx_strand_id
1 'polypeptide(L)'
;MSLTRKMFSNSVYLFLDLLIVNFLGLFFWFFTGRFLLPNEVGIVSTSINLALLLSSLSLLGFQGVLPKLIPEYLEKKRYKKIVSLTRFTLKVLLTSNLILILVLFLFYSKLQTILKLPPYTIAISSAMLLLFTFSTFFGCIMWGFQNMRMFFTTDLIGTVLKLVVTILLLVLGFGYI
;
A
#
# COMPACT_ATOMS: atom_id res chain seq x y z
N MET A 1 -26.92 -11.39 -13.72
CA MET A 1 -26.55 -9.99 -14.01
C MET A 1 -25.90 -9.96 -15.38
N SER A 2 -26.30 -9.06 -16.29
CA SER A 2 -25.67 -8.99 -17.62
C SER A 2 -24.20 -8.59 -17.51
N LEU A 3 -23.36 -9.11 -18.40
CA LEU A 3 -21.90 -8.87 -18.42
C LEU A 3 -21.59 -7.37 -18.43
N THR A 4 -22.30 -6.60 -19.25
CA THR A 4 -22.22 -5.13 -19.35
C THR A 4 -22.51 -4.44 -18.03
N ARG A 5 -23.55 -4.87 -17.31
CA ARG A 5 -23.89 -4.28 -16.01
C ARG A 5 -22.83 -4.58 -14.95
N LYS A 6 -22.24 -5.79 -14.98
CA LYS A 6 -21.14 -6.17 -14.08
C LYS A 6 -19.87 -5.36 -14.36
N MET A 7 -19.51 -5.21 -15.63
CA MET A 7 -18.37 -4.39 -16.05
C MET A 7 -18.55 -2.94 -15.60
N PHE A 8 -19.70 -2.33 -15.91
CA PHE A 8 -19.97 -0.93 -15.53
C PHE A 8 -19.94 -0.75 -14.01
N SER A 9 -20.59 -1.64 -13.26
CA SER A 9 -20.57 -1.58 -11.80
C SER A 9 -19.15 -1.66 -11.23
N ASN A 10 -18.32 -2.57 -11.75
CA ASN A 10 -16.94 -2.73 -11.29
C ASN A 10 -16.08 -1.52 -11.62
N SER A 11 -16.23 -0.95 -12.83
CA SER A 11 -15.52 0.27 -13.22
C SER A 11 -15.92 1.46 -12.35
N VAL A 12 -17.21 1.60 -12.01
CA VAL A 12 -17.67 2.66 -11.10
C VAL A 12 -17.05 2.50 -9.71
N TYR A 13 -17.01 1.28 -9.15
CA TYR A 13 -16.36 1.06 -7.85
C TYR A 13 -14.87 1.40 -7.88
N LEU A 14 -14.14 1.00 -8.92
CA LEU A 14 -12.71 1.33 -9.06
C LEU A 14 -12.48 2.83 -9.24
N PHE A 15 -13.36 3.52 -9.98
CA PHE A 15 -13.30 4.97 -10.12
C PHE A 15 -13.56 5.68 -8.79
N LEU A 16 -14.62 5.29 -8.08
CA LEU A 16 -14.96 5.84 -6.77
C LEU A 16 -13.85 5.60 -5.76
N ASP A 17 -13.24 4.42 -5.79
CA ASP A 17 -12.10 4.06 -4.96
C ASP A 17 -10.94 5.05 -5.17
N LEU A 18 -10.47 5.17 -6.42
CA LEU A 18 -9.39 6.07 -6.77
C LEU A 18 -9.72 7.53 -6.39
N LEU A 19 -10.95 7.98 -6.63
CA LEU A 19 -11.38 9.33 -6.30
C LEU A 19 -11.33 9.56 -4.79
N ILE A 20 -11.90 8.66 -3.99
CA ILE A 20 -11.99 8.81 -2.54
C ILE A 20 -10.60 8.73 -1.89
N VAL A 21 -9.78 7.77 -2.28
CA VAL A 21 -8.43 7.62 -1.71
C VAL A 21 -7.58 8.88 -1.98
N ASN A 22 -7.64 9.44 -3.19
CA ASN A 22 -6.91 10.67 -3.51
C ASN A 22 -7.50 11.90 -2.81
N PHE A 23 -8.83 12.02 -2.79
CA PHE A 23 -9.51 13.15 -2.15
C PHE A 23 -9.23 13.18 -0.64
N LEU A 24 -9.36 12.05 0.06
CA LEU A 24 -9.01 11.95 1.48
C LEU A 24 -7.50 12.07 1.72
N GLY A 25 -6.68 11.58 0.79
CA GLY A 25 -5.23 11.76 0.82
C GLY A 25 -4.81 13.23 0.82
N LEU A 26 -5.55 14.09 0.10
CA LEU A 26 -5.33 15.54 0.14
C LEU A 26 -5.57 16.11 1.54
N PHE A 27 -6.65 15.70 2.22
CA PHE A 27 -6.90 16.15 3.59
C PHE A 27 -5.81 15.71 4.56
N PHE A 28 -5.32 14.48 4.43
CA PHE A 28 -4.17 14.02 5.24
C PHE A 28 -2.99 14.99 5.11
N TRP A 29 -2.62 15.38 3.88
CA TRP A 29 -1.53 16.33 3.67
C TRP A 29 -1.85 17.75 4.15
N PHE A 30 -3.11 18.20 4.02
CA PHE A 30 -3.56 19.49 4.51
C PHE A 30 -3.39 19.62 6.03
N PHE A 31 -3.85 18.62 6.80
CA PHE A 31 -3.69 18.60 8.25
C PHE A 31 -2.21 18.47 8.64
N THR A 32 -1.49 17.54 8.02
CA THR A 32 -0.06 17.32 8.29
C THR A 32 0.74 18.60 8.06
N GLY A 33 0.51 19.31 6.96
CA GLY A 33 1.22 20.56 6.65
C GLY A 33 0.81 21.75 7.52
N ARG A 34 -0.35 21.70 8.19
CA ARG A 34 -0.78 22.74 9.13
C ARG A 34 -0.19 22.54 10.53
N PHE A 35 -0.08 21.30 10.99
CA PHE A 35 0.28 20.97 12.36
C PHE A 35 1.76 20.61 12.56
N LEU A 36 2.43 20.05 11.54
CA LEU A 36 3.84 19.65 11.64
C LEU A 36 4.79 20.74 11.13
N LEU A 37 6.03 20.70 11.63
CA LEU A 37 7.12 21.55 11.16
C LEU A 37 7.57 21.12 9.75
N PRO A 38 8.10 22.04 8.92
CA PRO A 38 8.58 21.70 7.58
C PRO A 38 9.58 20.54 7.52
N ASN A 39 10.45 20.42 8.54
CA ASN A 39 11.41 19.33 8.65
C ASN A 39 10.71 17.97 8.85
N GLU A 40 9.70 17.93 9.72
CA GLU A 40 8.93 16.71 10.01
C GLU A 40 8.15 16.25 8.79
N VAL A 41 7.48 17.17 8.08
CA VAL A 41 6.78 16.88 6.81
C VAL A 41 7.76 16.30 5.77
N GLY A 42 8.98 16.83 5.72
CA GLY A 42 10.06 16.30 4.88
C GLY A 42 10.36 14.83 5.19
N ILE A 43 10.56 14.51 6.47
CA ILE A 43 10.88 13.13 6.90
C ILE A 43 9.70 12.18 6.64
N VAL A 44 8.45 12.60 6.93
CA VAL A 44 7.23 11.82 6.60
C VAL A 44 7.21 11.47 5.12
N SER A 45 7.36 12.49 4.27
CA SER A 45 7.30 12.34 2.81
C SER A 45 8.40 11.43 2.30
N THR A 46 9.64 11.62 2.75
CA THR A 46 10.75 10.74 2.36
C THR A 46 10.51 9.30 2.79
N SER A 47 10.01 9.08 4.01
CA SER A 47 9.73 7.74 4.54
C SER A 47 8.67 7.01 3.70
N ILE A 48 7.56 7.70 3.40
CA ILE A 48 6.47 7.17 2.57
C ILE A 48 6.99 6.83 1.17
N ASN A 49 7.67 7.76 0.52
CA ASN A 49 8.13 7.58 -0.86
C ASN A 49 9.20 6.48 -0.97
N LEU A 50 10.12 6.40 0.00
CA LEU A 50 11.09 5.31 0.06
C LEU A 50 10.39 3.96 0.20
N ALA A 51 9.42 3.85 1.12
CA ALA A 51 8.64 2.64 1.32
C ALA A 51 7.83 2.25 0.06
N LEU A 52 7.21 3.22 -0.62
CA LEU A 52 6.49 2.99 -1.87
C LEU A 52 7.42 2.45 -2.97
N LEU A 53 8.57 3.09 -3.18
CA LEU A 53 9.56 2.65 -4.15
C LEU A 53 10.01 1.21 -3.86
N LEU A 54 10.36 0.91 -2.62
CA LEU A 54 10.84 -0.41 -2.25
C LEU A 54 9.72 -1.46 -2.32
N SER A 55 8.47 -1.10 -1.97
CA SER A 55 7.32 -2.00 -2.12
C SER A 55 7.08 -2.38 -3.58
N SER A 56 7.24 -1.43 -4.51
CA SER A 56 7.11 -1.69 -5.95
C SER A 56 8.16 -2.68 -6.45
N LEU A 57 9.38 -2.61 -5.91
CA LEU A 57 10.45 -3.56 -6.19
C LEU A 57 10.17 -4.93 -5.56
N SER A 58 9.69 -4.97 -4.31
CA SER A 58 9.33 -6.22 -3.62
C SER A 58 8.21 -6.98 -4.33
N LEU A 59 7.27 -6.25 -4.93
CA LEU A 59 6.15 -6.85 -5.65
C LEU A 59 6.57 -7.59 -6.92
N LEU A 60 7.76 -7.34 -7.48
CA LEU A 60 8.33 -8.05 -8.65
C LEU A 60 7.34 -8.20 -9.83
N GLY A 61 6.46 -7.20 -10.02
CA GLY A 61 5.44 -7.20 -11.08
C GLY A 61 4.18 -8.05 -10.80
N PHE A 62 4.07 -8.74 -9.65
CA PHE A 62 2.90 -9.53 -9.31
C PHE A 62 1.60 -8.72 -9.25
N GLN A 63 1.70 -7.41 -9.01
CA GLN A 63 0.58 -6.49 -9.01
C GLN A 63 -0.20 -6.48 -10.34
N GLY A 64 0.45 -6.75 -11.48
CA GLY A 64 -0.22 -6.89 -12.78
C GLY A 64 -0.62 -8.33 -13.11
N VAL A 65 0.12 -9.31 -12.57
CA VAL A 65 -0.07 -10.73 -12.90
C VAL A 65 -1.25 -11.34 -12.16
N LEU A 66 -1.41 -11.06 -10.86
CA LEU A 66 -2.48 -11.64 -10.04
C LEU A 66 -3.88 -11.24 -10.53
N PRO A 67 -4.18 -9.95 -10.77
CA PRO A 67 -5.51 -9.56 -11.24
C PRO A 67 -5.87 -10.13 -12.63
N LYS A 68 -4.87 -10.56 -13.41
CA LYS A 68 -5.05 -11.19 -14.72
C LYS A 68 -5.22 -12.71 -14.65
N LEU A 69 -4.34 -13.41 -13.92
CA LEU A 69 -4.32 -14.88 -13.88
C LEU A 69 -5.41 -15.48 -12.99
N ILE A 70 -5.80 -14.79 -11.90
CA ILE A 70 -6.86 -15.26 -11.00
C ILE A 70 -8.19 -15.44 -11.75
N PRO A 71 -8.72 -14.45 -12.49
CA PRO A 71 -9.98 -14.63 -13.21
C PRO A 71 -9.88 -15.68 -14.33
N GLU A 72 -8.73 -15.80 -15.01
CA GLU A 72 -8.52 -16.83 -16.03
C GLU A 72 -8.58 -18.26 -15.44
N TYR A 73 -7.96 -18.47 -14.28
CA TYR A 73 -8.03 -19.75 -13.58
C TYR A 73 -9.39 -20.01 -12.93
N LEU A 74 -10.11 -18.95 -12.55
CA LEU A 74 -11.47 -19.03 -12.04
C LEU A 74 -12.41 -19.56 -13.13
N GLU A 75 -12.34 -19.00 -14.34
CA GLU A 75 -13.14 -19.43 -15.49
C GLU A 75 -12.85 -20.89 -15.87
N LYS A 76 -11.58 -21.30 -15.83
CA LYS A 76 -11.16 -22.68 -16.08
C LYS A 76 -11.44 -23.63 -14.90
N LYS A 77 -12.08 -23.17 -13.81
CA LYS A 77 -12.37 -23.93 -12.58
C LYS A 77 -11.13 -24.56 -11.92
N ARG A 78 -9.94 -23.96 -12.09
CA ARG A 78 -8.65 -24.47 -11.60
C ARG A 78 -8.28 -23.88 -10.24
N TYR A 79 -9.13 -24.08 -9.23
CA TYR A 79 -8.96 -23.49 -7.89
C TYR A 79 -7.63 -23.84 -7.21
N LYS A 80 -7.12 -25.07 -7.38
CA LYS A 80 -5.81 -25.48 -6.85
C LYS A 80 -4.65 -24.61 -7.38
N LYS A 81 -4.74 -24.14 -8.63
CA LYS A 81 -3.72 -23.26 -9.22
C LYS A 81 -3.78 -21.85 -8.64
N ILE A 82 -4.99 -21.35 -8.33
CA ILE A 82 -5.16 -20.06 -7.65
C ILE A 82 -4.49 -20.11 -6.28
N VAL A 83 -4.80 -21.12 -5.46
CA VAL A 83 -4.20 -21.27 -4.12
C VAL A 83 -2.68 -21.43 -4.19
N SER A 84 -2.18 -22.23 -5.15
CA SER A 84 -0.73 -22.39 -5.37
C SER A 84 -0.06 -21.07 -5.76
N LEU A 85 -0.66 -20.33 -6.70
CA LEU A 85 -0.17 -19.02 -7.14
C LEU A 85 -0.13 -18.02 -5.97
N THR A 86 -1.22 -17.90 -5.21
CA THR A 86 -1.30 -17.01 -4.05
C THR A 86 -0.25 -17.35 -2.98
N ARG A 87 -0.08 -18.65 -2.66
CA ARG A 87 0.94 -19.09 -1.69
C ARG A 87 2.36 -18.86 -2.19
N PHE A 88 2.60 -19.10 -3.47
CA PHE A 88 3.91 -18.85 -4.09
C PHE A 88 4.24 -17.36 -4.06
N THR A 89 3.32 -16.50 -4.50
CA THR A 89 3.51 -15.05 -4.45
C THR A 89 3.74 -14.57 -3.02
N LEU A 90 2.97 -15.05 -2.04
CA LEU A 90 3.18 -14.69 -0.63
C LEU A 90 4.59 -15.04 -0.13
N LYS A 91 5.11 -16.22 -0.48
CA LYS A 91 6.49 -16.62 -0.12
C LYS A 91 7.52 -15.70 -0.76
N VAL A 92 7.37 -15.39 -2.04
CA VAL A 92 8.29 -14.49 -2.76
C VAL A 92 8.23 -13.07 -2.22
N LEU A 93 7.04 -12.58 -1.84
CA LEU A 93 6.90 -11.27 -1.20
C LEU A 93 7.60 -11.24 0.16
N LEU A 94 7.41 -12.27 0.99
CA LEU A 94 8.09 -12.35 2.28
C LEU A 94 9.61 -12.36 2.14
N THR A 95 10.15 -13.19 1.23
CA THR A 95 11.60 -13.26 1.03
C THR A 95 12.16 -11.97 0.44
N SER A 96 11.50 -11.37 -0.56
CA SER A 96 11.96 -10.11 -1.15
C SER A 96 11.91 -8.95 -0.14
N ASN A 97 10.86 -8.84 0.67
CA ASN A 97 10.80 -7.83 1.73
C ASN A 97 11.91 -8.02 2.75
N LEU A 98 12.16 -9.23 3.23
CA LEU A 98 13.25 -9.51 4.18
C LEU A 98 14.62 -9.14 3.61
N ILE A 99 14.87 -9.46 2.34
CA ILE A 99 16.11 -9.08 1.65
C ILE A 99 16.23 -7.55 1.57
N LEU A 100 15.18 -6.84 1.16
CA LEU A 100 15.20 -5.39 1.04
C LEU A 100 15.39 -4.69 2.39
N ILE A 101 14.75 -5.19 3.45
CA ILE A 101 14.95 -4.69 4.81
C ILE A 101 16.41 -4.91 5.23
N LEU A 102 16.95 -6.10 5.02
CA LEU A 102 18.33 -6.41 5.37
C LEU A 102 19.31 -5.48 4.62
N VAL A 103 19.08 -5.25 3.32
CA VAL A 103 19.85 -4.29 2.52
C VAL A 103 19.73 -2.87 3.09
N LEU A 104 18.52 -2.41 3.43
CA LEU A 104 18.34 -1.09 4.04
C LEU A 104 19.13 -0.93 5.34
N PHE A 105 19.11 -1.95 6.20
CA PHE A 105 19.85 -1.92 7.46
C PHE A 105 21.38 -1.98 7.25
N LEU A 106 21.87 -2.73 6.26
CA LEU A 106 23.30 -2.77 5.93
C LEU A 106 23.83 -1.44 5.38
N PHE A 107 23.05 -0.76 4.54
CA PHE A 107 23.44 0.52 3.93
C PHE A 107 23.00 1.75 4.74
N TYR A 108 22.43 1.53 5.92
CA TYR A 108 21.87 2.55 6.81
C TYR A 108 22.83 3.73 7.05
N SER A 109 24.07 3.46 7.44
CA SER A 109 25.05 4.51 7.80
C SER A 109 25.41 5.42 6.62
N LYS A 110 25.43 4.87 5.40
CA LYS A 110 25.66 5.65 4.17
C LYS A 110 24.43 6.47 3.80
N LEU A 111 23.23 5.88 3.90
CA LEU A 111 21.97 6.56 3.62
C LEU A 111 21.75 7.74 4.55
N GLN A 112 22.08 7.61 5.84
CA GLN A 112 21.99 8.72 6.80
C GLN A 112 22.88 9.89 6.44
N THR A 113 24.15 9.61 6.10
CA THR A 113 25.12 10.66 5.78
C THR A 113 24.73 11.43 4.51
N ILE A 114 24.23 10.72 3.50
CA ILE A 114 23.85 11.31 2.20
C ILE A 114 22.53 12.08 2.31
N LEU A 115 21.51 11.46 2.92
CA LEU A 115 20.15 12.01 2.95
C LEU A 115 19.86 12.87 4.18
N LYS A 116 20.82 12.97 5.11
CA LYS A 116 20.67 13.67 6.40
C LYS A 116 19.41 13.25 7.17
N LEU A 117 19.10 11.96 7.11
CA LEU A 117 17.87 11.43 7.69
C LEU A 117 18.05 11.02 9.16
N PRO A 118 17.05 11.27 10.01
CA PRO A 118 17.05 10.79 11.38
C PRO A 118 17.08 9.25 11.46
N PRO A 119 17.62 8.69 12.56
CA PRO A 119 17.84 7.26 12.71
C PRO A 119 16.56 6.40 12.67
N TYR A 120 15.44 6.94 13.12
CA TYR A 120 14.15 6.25 13.14
C TYR A 120 13.49 6.13 11.76
N THR A 121 13.89 6.95 10.78
CA THR A 121 13.29 6.99 9.43
C THR A 121 13.37 5.63 8.73
N ILE A 122 14.49 4.91 8.88
CA ILE A 122 14.69 3.63 8.21
C ILE A 122 13.84 2.53 8.86
N ALA A 123 13.67 2.56 10.18
CA ALA A 123 12.77 1.65 10.87
C ALA A 123 11.31 1.87 10.44
N ILE A 124 10.85 3.12 10.39
CA ILE A 124 9.51 3.48 9.91
C ILE A 124 9.32 3.05 8.45
N SER A 125 10.27 3.37 7.57
CA SER A 125 10.19 3.02 6.15
C SER A 125 10.17 1.50 5.93
N SER A 126 10.93 0.74 6.73
CA SER A 126 10.93 -0.73 6.68
C SER A 126 9.60 -1.33 7.11
N ALA A 127 8.98 -0.78 8.16
CA ALA A 127 7.65 -1.17 8.59
C ALA A 127 6.59 -0.83 7.53
N MET A 128 6.66 0.37 6.95
CA MET A 128 5.75 0.82 5.89
C MET A 128 5.88 -0.03 4.62
N LEU A 129 7.10 -0.44 4.25
CA LEU A 129 7.35 -1.34 3.11
C LEU A 129 6.56 -2.65 3.25
N LEU A 130 6.59 -3.29 4.42
CA LEU A 130 5.82 -4.51 4.66
C LEU A 130 4.33 -4.23 4.50
N LEU A 131 3.82 -3.20 5.18
CA LEU A 131 2.40 -2.86 5.16
C LEU A 131 1.89 -2.56 3.75
N PHE A 132 2.62 -1.76 2.96
CA PHE A 132 2.26 -1.46 1.58
C PHE A 132 2.29 -2.71 0.69
N THR A 133 3.31 -3.55 0.83
CA THR A 133 3.41 -4.77 0.02
C THR A 133 2.27 -5.74 0.31
N PHE A 134 1.92 -5.93 1.59
CA PHE A 134 0.77 -6.75 1.98
C PHE A 134 -0.56 -6.14 1.53
N SER A 135 -0.75 -4.84 1.73
CA SER A 135 -1.96 -4.13 1.29
C SER A 135 -2.18 -4.33 -0.21
N THR A 136 -1.15 -4.10 -1.03
CA THR A 136 -1.22 -4.28 -2.48
C THR A 136 -1.46 -5.74 -2.86
N PHE A 137 -0.82 -6.70 -2.18
CA PHE A 137 -1.04 -8.13 -2.43
C PHE A 137 -2.49 -8.55 -2.20
N PHE A 138 -3.06 -8.21 -1.04
CA PHE A 138 -4.47 -8.51 -0.74
C PHE A 138 -5.42 -7.75 -1.67
N GLY A 139 -5.10 -6.51 -2.00
CA GLY A 139 -5.79 -5.71 -3.02
C GLY A 139 -5.86 -6.44 -4.37
N CYS A 140 -4.72 -6.95 -4.85
CA CYS A 140 -4.65 -7.68 -6.11
C CYS A 140 -5.46 -8.99 -6.10
N ILE A 141 -5.56 -9.67 -4.95
CA ILE A 141 -6.40 -10.86 -4.81
C ILE A 141 -7.88 -10.48 -4.93
N MET A 142 -8.34 -9.47 -4.18
CA MET A 142 -9.72 -8.98 -4.25
C MET A 142 -10.07 -8.51 -5.67
N TRP A 143 -9.14 -7.82 -6.32
CA TRP A 143 -9.26 -7.39 -7.70
C TRP A 143 -9.38 -8.58 -8.66
N GLY A 144 -8.53 -9.60 -8.50
CA GLY A 144 -8.57 -10.83 -9.30
C GLY A 144 -9.86 -11.62 -9.17
N PHE A 145 -10.49 -11.62 -7.99
CA PHE A 145 -11.83 -12.20 -7.79
C PHE A 145 -12.98 -11.31 -8.28
N GLN A 146 -12.67 -10.14 -8.84
CA GLN A 146 -13.64 -9.14 -9.32
C GLN A 146 -14.59 -8.63 -8.23
N ASN A 147 -14.18 -8.69 -6.96
CA ASN A 147 -14.97 -8.20 -5.84
C ASN A 147 -14.67 -6.72 -5.56
N MET A 148 -14.94 -5.86 -6.55
CA MET A 148 -14.57 -4.43 -6.47
C MET A 148 -15.31 -3.68 -5.36
N ARG A 149 -16.51 -4.13 -5.01
CA ARG A 149 -17.25 -3.56 -3.89
C ARG A 149 -16.49 -3.75 -2.59
N MET A 150 -15.97 -4.96 -2.34
CA MET A 150 -15.19 -5.25 -1.14
C MET A 150 -13.89 -4.44 -1.12
N PHE A 151 -13.17 -4.41 -2.26
CA PHE A 151 -11.96 -3.60 -2.44
C PHE A 151 -12.22 -2.12 -2.09
N PHE A 152 -13.26 -1.52 -2.67
CA PHE A 152 -13.67 -0.15 -2.37
C PHE A 152 -13.99 0.06 -0.88
N THR A 153 -14.75 -0.85 -0.26
CA THR A 153 -15.12 -0.69 1.15
C THR A 153 -13.93 -0.80 2.10
N THR A 154 -12.96 -1.68 1.82
CA THR A 154 -11.77 -1.82 2.66
C THR A 154 -10.89 -0.59 2.58
N ASP A 155 -10.72 -0.03 1.38
CA ASP A 155 -9.88 1.15 1.16
C ASP A 155 -10.54 2.41 1.71
N LEU A 156 -11.87 2.55 1.57
CA LEU A 156 -12.63 3.62 2.19
C LEU A 156 -12.50 3.59 3.72
N ILE A 157 -12.75 2.43 4.34
CA ILE A 157 -12.63 2.28 5.80
C ILE A 157 -11.20 2.56 6.25
N GLY A 158 -10.20 1.99 5.57
CA GLY A 158 -8.80 2.18 5.91
C GLY A 158 -8.35 3.64 5.80
N THR A 159 -8.78 4.34 4.75
CA THR A 159 -8.42 5.74 4.51
C THR A 159 -9.11 6.68 5.48
N VAL A 160 -10.40 6.45 5.78
CA VAL A 160 -11.13 7.22 6.80
C VAL A 160 -10.52 7.01 8.18
N LEU A 161 -10.24 5.76 8.57
CA LEU A 161 -9.58 5.46 9.83
C LEU A 161 -8.20 6.11 9.93
N LYS A 162 -7.38 6.00 8.88
CA LYS A 162 -6.08 6.66 8.80
C LYS A 162 -6.22 8.16 9.04
N LEU A 163 -7.16 8.81 8.37
CA LEU A 163 -7.37 10.26 8.48
C LEU A 163 -7.85 10.66 9.88
N VAL A 164 -8.85 9.97 10.42
CA VAL A 164 -9.39 10.24 11.77
C VAL A 164 -8.31 10.06 12.83
N VAL A 165 -7.57 8.94 12.78
CA VAL A 165 -6.46 8.69 13.72
C VAL A 165 -5.37 9.75 13.57
N THR A 166 -5.00 10.12 12.35
CA THR A 166 -3.99 11.17 12.11
C THR A 166 -4.43 12.50 12.73
N ILE A 167 -5.66 12.94 12.48
CA ILE A 167 -6.17 14.21 13.03
C ILE A 167 -6.22 14.16 14.55
N LEU A 168 -6.69 13.06 15.14
CA LEU A 168 -6.73 12.89 16.60
C LEU A 168 -5.33 13.00 17.20
N LEU A 169 -4.34 12.31 16.64
CA LEU A 169 -2.96 12.38 17.13
C LEU A 169 -2.39 13.79 17.03
N LEU A 170 -2.57 14.46 15.89
CA LEU A 170 -2.08 15.83 15.68
C LEU A 170 -2.75 16.84 16.62
N VAL A 171 -4.06 16.73 16.85
CA VAL A 171 -4.81 17.63 17.75
C VAL A 171 -4.42 17.41 19.21
N LEU A 172 -4.10 16.17 19.60
CA LEU A 172 -3.57 15.86 20.93
C LEU A 172 -2.13 16.34 21.13
N GLY A 173 -1.51 16.96 20.12
CA GLY A 173 -0.17 17.52 20.17
C GLY A 173 0.94 16.50 19.96
N PHE A 174 0.62 15.28 19.48
CA PHE A 174 1.65 14.36 19.02
C PHE A 174 2.24 14.89 17.71
N GLY A 175 3.51 15.30 17.77
CA GLY A 175 4.32 15.66 16.60
C GLY A 175 4.79 14.43 15.84
N TYR A 176 5.75 14.59 14.94
CA TYR A 176 6.34 13.44 14.24
C TYR A 176 7.18 12.56 15.19
N ILE A 177 7.57 13.10 16.36
CA ILE A 177 7.99 12.41 17.59
C ILE A 177 7.58 13.26 18.80
#